data_AF-A0A3D2F5Q6-F1
#
_entry.id   AF-A0A3D2F5Q6-F1
#
_cell.length_a   1.000
_cell.length_b   1.000
_cell.length_c   1.000
_cell.angle_alpha   90.00
_cell.angle_beta   90.00
_cell.angle_gamma   90.00
#
_symmetry.space_group_name_H-M   'P 1'
#
loop_
_entity.id
_entity.type
_entity.pdbx_description
1 polymer ?
#
loop_
_entity_poly.entity_id
_entity_poly.type
_entity_poly.pdbx_seq_one_letter_code
_entity_poly.pdbx_strand_id
1 'polypeptide(L)' 'MKKSLDLENKTIVELAALITDQKKKLQDLSFDLKLGKLQNTSQIGKLKKEIARIKLVLKLKHGKKV' A
#
# COMPACT_ATOMS: atom_id res chain seq x y z
N MET A 1 -2.93 -14.87 4.04
CA MET A 1 -1.85 -13.99 4.53
C MET A 1 -0.77 -13.97 3.45
N LYS A 2 -0.59 -12.85 2.72
CA LYS A 2 0.48 -12.75 1.70
C LYS A 2 1.74 -12.17 2.36
N LYS A 3 2.85 -12.88 2.12
CA LYS A 3 4.20 -12.73 2.65
C LYS A 3 4.64 -11.28 2.79
N SER A 4 5.05 -10.91 4.02
CA SER A 4 5.85 -9.70 4.28
C SER A 4 7.24 -9.76 3.63
N LEU A 5 7.69 -10.95 3.20
CA LEU A 5 9.04 -11.21 2.72
C LEU A 5 9.38 -10.50 1.39
N ASP A 6 8.36 -10.24 0.56
CA ASP A 6 8.56 -9.61 -0.76
C ASP A 6 8.84 -8.10 -0.66
N LEU A 7 8.41 -7.45 0.43
CA LEU A 7 8.59 -6.01 0.63
C LEU A 7 9.99 -5.66 1.14
N GLU A 8 10.65 -6.57 1.87
CA GLU A 8 12.00 -6.33 2.41
C GLU A 8 13.08 -6.41 1.32
N ASN A 9 12.89 -7.28 0.33
CA ASN A 9 13.80 -7.44 -0.82
C ASN A 9 13.67 -6.31 -1.86
N LYS A 10 12.59 -5.54 -1.84
CA LYS A 10 12.38 -4.43 -2.76
C LYS A 10 13.23 -3.21 -2.40
N THR A 11 13.75 -2.56 -3.43
CA THR A 11 14.50 -1.30 -3.31
C THR A 11 13.56 -0.17 -2.87
N ILE A 12 14.11 0.85 -2.20
CA ILE A 12 13.37 2.04 -1.76
C ILE A 12 12.55 2.66 -2.91
N VAL A 13 13.12 2.69 -4.11
CA VAL A 13 12.49 3.19 -5.34
C VAL A 13 11.27 2.36 -5.73
N GLU A 14 11.39 1.03 -5.70
CA GLU A 14 10.28 0.12 -6.01
C GLU A 14 9.15 0.24 -4.98
N LEU A 15 9.48 0.42 -3.70
CA LEU A 15 8.49 0.61 -2.64
C LEU A 15 7.74 1.95 -2.81
N ALA A 16 8.43 3.01 -3.23
CA ALA A 16 7.81 4.29 -3.55
C ALA A 16 6.88 4.21 -4.78
N ALA A 17 7.30 3.47 -5.81
CA ALA A 17 6.47 3.21 -6.99
C ALA A 17 5.21 2.42 -6.62
N LEU A 18 5.33 1.38 -5.78
CA LEU A 18 4.21 0.60 -5.26
C LEU A 18 3.24 1.43 -4.44
N ILE A 19 3.72 2.34 -3.59
CA ILE A 19 2.85 3.28 -2.86
C ILE A 19 2.03 4.11 -3.84
N THR A 20 2.65 4.60 -4.92
CA THR A 20 1.99 5.45 -5.90
C THR A 20 0.91 4.68 -6.66
N ASP A 21 1.20 3.46 -7.09
CA ASP A 21 0.24 2.55 -7.72
C ASP A 21 -0.94 2.21 -6.80
N GLN A 22 -0.66 1.84 -5.55
CA GLN A 22 -1.69 1.54 -4.56
C GLN A 22 -2.54 2.77 -4.23
N LYS A 23 -1.97 3.97 -4.25
CA LYS A 23 -2.71 5.20 -4.01
C LYS A 23 -3.66 5.52 -5.18
N LYS A 24 -3.25 5.27 -6.43
CA LYS A 24 -4.16 5.35 -7.60
C LYS A 24 -5.32 4.38 -7.44
N LYS A 25 -5.04 3.09 -7.18
CA LYS A 25 -6.08 2.08 -6.91
C LYS A 25 -7.02 2.48 -5.78
N LEU A 26 -6.49 3.14 -4.75
CA LEU A 26 -7.31 3.64 -3.65
C LEU A 26 -8.24 4.79 -4.09
N GLN A 27 -7.77 5.67 -4.98
CA GLN A 27 -8.62 6.69 -5.56
C GLN A 27 -9.71 6.09 -6.42
N ASP A 28 -9.38 5.17 -7.33
CA ASP A 28 -10.37 4.45 -8.15
C ASP A 28 -11.43 3.78 -7.28
N LEU A 29 -11.01 2.98 -6.28
CA LEU A 29 -11.94 2.35 -5.33
C LEU A 29 -12.77 3.37 -4.54
N SER A 30 -12.21 4.55 -4.22
CA SER A 30 -12.96 5.61 -3.56
C SER A 30 -13.94 6.31 -4.50
N PHE A 31 -13.65 6.40 -5.80
CA PHE A 31 -14.58 6.88 -6.82
C PHE A 31 -15.72 5.89 -7.02
N ASP A 32 -15.42 4.60 -7.18
CA ASP A 32 -16.43 3.54 -7.27
C ASP A 32 -17.31 3.46 -6.02
N LEU A 33 -16.74 3.71 -4.83
CA LEU A 33 -17.50 3.79 -3.59
C LEU A 33 -18.47 4.97 -3.59
N LYS A 34 -18.02 6.14 -4.06
CA LYS A 34 -18.88 7.32 -4.21
C LYS A 34 -19.96 7.14 -5.27
N LEU A 35 -19.68 6.37 -6.32
CA LEU A 35 -20.66 6.00 -7.35
C LEU A 35 -21.69 4.95 -6.86
N GLY A 36 -21.53 4.41 -5.65
CA GLY A 36 -22.41 3.37 -5.12
C GLY A 36 -22.26 2.01 -5.81
N LYS A 37 -21.22 1.83 -6.64
CA LYS A 37 -20.96 0.58 -7.39
C LYS A 37 -20.03 -0.38 -6.66
N LEU A 38 -19.41 0.06 -5.56
CA LEU A 38 -18.40 -0.74 -4.89
C LEU A 38 -19.01 -1.83 -4.00
N GLN A 39 -18.99 -3.07 -4.49
CA GLN A 39 -19.47 -4.24 -3.76
C GLN A 39 -18.59 -4.62 -2.54
N ASN A 40 -17.34 -4.16 -2.48
CA ASN A 40 -16.36 -4.68 -1.51
C ASN A 40 -15.52 -3.59 -0.83
N THR A 41 -16.17 -2.84 0.05
CA THR A 41 -15.56 -1.76 0.88
C THR A 41 -14.39 -2.26 1.74
N SER A 42 -14.38 -3.56 2.09
CA SER A 42 -13.28 -4.20 2.81
C SER A 42 -11.94 -4.13 2.08
N GLN A 43 -11.94 -4.04 0.74
CA GLN A 43 -10.70 -3.91 -0.03
C GLN A 43 -10.00 -2.57 0.23
N ILE A 44 -10.75 -1.48 0.45
CA ILE A 44 -10.18 -0.17 0.80
C ILE A 44 -9.41 -0.26 2.11
N GLY A 45 -9.99 -0.91 3.12
CA GLY A 45 -9.33 -1.13 4.42
C GLY A 45 -8.05 -1.95 4.30
N LYS A 46 -8.06 -3.01 3.50
CA LYS A 46 -6.87 -3.84 3.21
C LYS A 46 -5.79 -3.04 2.49
N LEU A 47 -6.16 -2.26 1.47
CA LEU A 47 -5.24 -1.44 0.69
C LEU A 47 -4.59 -0.34 1.54
N LYS A 48 -5.35 0.32 2.42
CA LYS A 48 -4.80 1.29 3.39
C LYS A 48 -3.79 0.64 4.34
N LYS A 49 -4.09 -0.55 4.87
CA LYS A 49 -3.16 -1.30 5.73
C LYS A 49 -1.90 -1.70 4.97
N GLU A 50 -2.01 -2.05 3.70
CA GLU A 50 -0.86 -2.40 2.86
C GLU A 50 0.06 -1.20 2.65
N ILE A 51 -0.49 -0.03 2.27
CA ILE A 51 0.27 1.22 2.16
C ILE A 51 0.98 1.56 3.48
N ALA A 52 0.30 1.40 4.61
CA ALA A 52 0.89 1.65 5.93
C ALA A 52 2.07 0.72 6.23
N ARG A 53 1.99 -0.56 5.84
CA ARG A 53 3.10 -1.52 5.98
C ARG A 53 4.29 -1.14 5.10
N ILE A 54 4.06 -0.73 3.84
CA ILE A 54 5.14 -0.30 2.94
C ILE A 54 5.86 0.92 3.50
N LYS A 55 5.10 1.90 4.02
CA LYS A 55 5.67 3.08 4.70
C LYS A 55 6.47 2.70 5.94
N LEU A 56 6.00 1.73 6.72
CA LEU A 56 6.73 1.22 7.89
C LEU A 56 8.06 0.59 7.47
N VAL A 57 8.08 -0.26 6.44
CA VAL A 57 9.31 -0.87 5.90
C VAL A 57 10.28 0.20 5.40
N LEU A 58 9.79 1.23 4.71
CA LEU A 58 10.61 2.37 4.28
C LEU A 58 11.22 3.12 5.46
N LYS A 59 10.44 3.35 6.53
CA LYS A 59 10.91 3.99 7.76
C LYS A 59 11.96 3.13 8.47
N LEU A 60 11.77 1.81 8.53
CA LEU A 60 12.73 0.88 9.11
C LEU A 60 14.03 0.82 8.29
N LYS A 61 13.96 0.83 6.96
CA LYS A 61 15.14 0.91 6.08
C LYS A 61 15.90 2.23 6.23
N HIS A 62 15.19 3.36 6.38
CA HIS A 62 15.84 4.65 6.64
C HIS A 62 16.39 4.76 8.07
N GLY A 63 15.72 4.16 9.06
CA GLY A 63 16.10 4.19 10.47
C GLY A 63 17.21 3.22 10.86
N LYS A 64 17.49 2.18 10.05
CA LYS A 64 18.73 1.39 10.12
C LYS A 64 19.90 2.18 9.51
N LYS A 65 20.22 3.31 10.13
CA LYS A 65 21.47 4.04 9.94
C LYS A 65 21.98 4.42 11.33
N VAL A 66 22.29 3.39 12.12
CA VAL A 66 23.09 3.40 13.35
C VAL A 66 23.83 2.08 13.43
#